data_AF-A0A4V1TCC8-F1
#
_entry.id   AF-A0A4V1TCC8-F1
#
_cell.length_a   1.000
_cell.length_b   1.000
_cell.length_c   1.000
_cell.angle_alpha   90.00
_cell.angle_beta   90.00
_cell.angle_gamma   90.00
#
_symmetry.space_group_name_H-M   'P 1'
#
loop_
_entity.id
_entity.type
_entity.pdbx_description
1 polymer ?
#
loop_
_entity_poly.entity_id
_entity_poly.type
_entity_poly.pdbx_seq_one_letter_code
_entity_poly.pdbx_strand_id
1 'polypeptide(L)'
;KNRPAAALPHRPAAATFWGALSGYASFVAHAGGPPFQIYVLPMKLDPKKYTGASIRFFAIVNAVKIIPYFLLGALGAENLTISATLLPAALVSTMLGAAIVKHLKSEVFYPMTYALALVAGVKLLWDGLPI
;
A
#
# COMPACT_ATOMS: atom_id res chain seq x y z
N LYS A 1 -35.07 3.37 6.16
CA LYS A 1 -34.49 2.32 7.03
C LYS A 1 -33.63 1.39 6.18
N ASN A 2 -32.42 1.83 5.81
CA ASN A 2 -31.51 1.04 4.97
C ASN A 2 -30.82 0.02 5.86
N ARG A 3 -31.23 -1.25 5.81
CA ARG A 3 -30.47 -2.34 6.42
C ARG A 3 -29.08 -2.34 5.77
N PRO A 4 -27.97 -2.19 6.51
CA PRO A 4 -26.65 -2.35 5.91
C PRO A 4 -26.60 -3.75 5.30
N ALA A 5 -26.38 -3.84 3.98
CA ALA A 5 -26.34 -5.12 3.31
C ALA A 5 -25.32 -6.04 4.01
N ALA A 6 -25.72 -7.30 4.25
CA ALA A 6 -25.00 -8.26 5.09
C ALA A 6 -23.50 -8.30 4.77
N ALA A 7 -22.67 -8.33 5.82
CA ALA A 7 -21.23 -8.53 5.69
C ALA A 7 -20.98 -9.86 4.97
N LEU A 8 -20.16 -9.85 3.92
CA LEU A 8 -19.74 -11.08 3.27
C LEU A 8 -18.98 -11.96 4.28
N PRO A 9 -19.30 -13.27 4.37
CA PRO A 9 -18.62 -14.17 5.28
C PRO A 9 -17.13 -14.31 4.90
N HIS A 10 -16.29 -14.62 5.89
CA HIS A 10 -14.86 -14.85 5.67
C HIS A 10 -14.64 -15.99 4.67
N ARG A 11 -13.84 -15.74 3.62
CA ARG A 11 -13.52 -16.72 2.57
C ARG A 11 -12.02 -16.99 2.58
N PRO A 12 -11.55 -18.08 3.19
CA PRO A 12 -10.12 -18.31 3.43
C PRO A 12 -9.30 -18.34 2.14
N ALA A 13 -9.79 -18.98 1.07
CA ALA A 13 -9.09 -19.01 -0.21
C ALA A 13 -8.90 -17.60 -0.81
N ALA A 14 -9.94 -16.76 -0.78
CA ALA A 14 -9.86 -15.39 -1.25
C ALA A 14 -8.95 -14.53 -0.33
N ALA A 15 -9.02 -14.75 0.99
CA ALA A 15 -8.15 -14.08 1.96
C ALA A 15 -6.67 -14.38 1.68
N THR A 16 -6.33 -15.65 1.42
CA THR A 16 -4.97 -16.06 1.09
C THR A 16 -4.50 -15.43 -0.22
N PHE A 17 -5.32 -15.47 -1.27
CA PHE A 17 -4.97 -14.88 -2.56
C PHE A 17 -4.75 -13.36 -2.46
N TRP A 18 -5.73 -12.61 -1.94
CA TRP A 18 -5.63 -11.16 -1.83
C TRP A 18 -4.59 -10.73 -0.80
N GLY A 19 -4.39 -11.50 0.27
CA GLY A 19 -3.34 -11.28 1.26
C GLY A 19 -1.94 -11.48 0.67
N ALA A 20 -1.72 -12.54 -0.12
CA ALA A 20 -0.46 -12.78 -0.81
C ALA A 20 -0.18 -11.69 -1.84
N LEU A 21 -1.18 -11.31 -2.66
CA LEU A 21 -1.06 -10.24 -3.65
C LEU A 21 -0.78 -8.89 -2.97
N SER A 22 -1.42 -8.61 -1.83
CA SER A 22 -1.13 -7.44 -1.01
C SER A 22 0.31 -7.45 -0.48
N GLY A 23 0.81 -8.59 -0.03
CA GLY A 23 2.18 -8.74 0.45
C GLY A 23 3.19 -8.48 -0.66
N TYR A 24 2.98 -9.10 -1.83
CA TYR A 24 3.81 -8.89 -3.02
C TYR A 24 3.82 -7.43 -3.48
N ALA A 25 2.64 -6.81 -3.65
CA ALA A 25 2.53 -5.41 -4.06
C ALA A 25 3.14 -4.45 -3.02
N SER A 26 3.02 -4.77 -1.73
CA SER A 26 3.67 -4.02 -0.65
C SER A 26 5.20 -4.15 -0.68
N PHE A 27 5.72 -5.32 -1.05
CA PHE A 27 7.16 -5.54 -1.17
C PHE A 27 7.78 -4.78 -2.35
N VAL A 28 7.17 -4.89 -3.53
CA VAL A 28 7.70 -4.32 -4.79
C VAL A 28 7.49 -2.81 -4.88
N ALA A 29 6.30 -2.32 -4.55
CA ALA A 29 5.90 -0.93 -4.82
C ALA A 29 5.32 -0.19 -3.60
N HIS A 30 5.38 -0.79 -2.41
CA HIS A 30 4.70 -0.28 -1.21
C HIS A 30 3.17 -0.09 -1.40
N ALA A 31 2.58 -0.81 -2.35
CA ALA A 31 1.20 -0.60 -2.80
C ALA A 31 0.26 -1.76 -2.43
N GLY A 32 0.40 -2.30 -1.20
CA GLY A 32 -0.45 -3.42 -0.74
C GLY A 32 -1.89 -3.04 -0.39
N GLY A 33 -2.19 -1.74 -0.25
CA GLY A 33 -3.52 -1.24 0.12
C GLY A 33 -4.68 -1.72 -0.76
N PRO A 34 -4.61 -1.57 -2.10
CA PRO A 34 -5.72 -1.94 -2.98
C PRO A 34 -6.09 -3.44 -2.94
N PRO A 35 -5.16 -4.41 -3.03
CA PRO A 35 -5.50 -5.82 -2.86
C PRO A 35 -6.15 -6.14 -1.49
N PHE A 36 -5.64 -5.55 -0.40
CA PHE A 36 -6.25 -5.66 0.92
C PHE A 36 -7.69 -5.11 0.92
N GLN A 37 -7.91 -3.94 0.32
CA GLN A 37 -9.21 -3.29 0.21
C GLN A 37 -10.22 -4.11 -0.59
N ILE A 38 -9.81 -4.76 -1.68
CA ILE A 38 -10.68 -5.64 -2.49
C ILE A 38 -11.28 -6.76 -1.62
N TYR A 39 -10.50 -7.32 -0.69
CA TYR A 39 -11.00 -8.36 0.21
C TYR A 39 -11.79 -7.81 1.41
N VAL A 40 -11.32 -6.70 2.01
CA VAL A 40 -11.82 -6.25 3.31
C VAL A 40 -12.99 -5.26 3.22
N LEU A 41 -13.05 -4.40 2.20
CA LEU A 41 -14.17 -3.45 2.03
C LEU A 41 -15.54 -4.15 1.93
N PRO A 42 -15.71 -5.27 1.19
CA PRO A 42 -17.00 -5.96 1.11
C PRO A 42 -17.47 -6.58 2.43
N MET A 43 -16.57 -6.76 3.42
CA MET A 43 -16.92 -7.25 4.76
C MET A 43 -17.59 -6.17 5.63
N LYS A 44 -17.58 -4.89 5.21
CA LYS A 44 -18.30 -3.78 5.87
C LYS A 44 -18.07 -3.72 7.38
N LEU A 45 -16.83 -3.94 7.79
CA LEU A 45 -16.41 -3.80 9.18
C LEU A 45 -16.68 -2.38 9.66
N ASP A 46 -16.95 -2.21 10.96
CA ASP A 46 -16.97 -0.87 11.52
C ASP A 46 -15.61 -0.19 11.32
N PRO A 47 -15.55 1.16 11.21
CA PRO A 47 -14.31 1.86 10.90
C PRO A 47 -13.16 1.56 11.87
N LYS A 48 -13.44 1.30 13.15
CA LYS A 48 -12.40 0.97 14.14
C LYS A 48 -11.84 -0.43 13.89
N LYS A 49 -12.69 -1.44 13.65
CA LYS A 49 -12.25 -2.79 13.29
C LYS A 49 -11.53 -2.83 11.95
N TYR A 50 -12.02 -2.11 10.94
CA TYR A 50 -11.36 -1.99 9.64
C TYR A 50 -9.94 -1.44 9.80
N THR A 51 -9.81 -0.31 10.49
CA THR A 51 -8.52 0.34 10.75
C THR A 51 -7.60 -0.54 11.60
N GLY A 52 -8.12 -1.18 12.65
CA GLY A 52 -7.35 -2.09 13.48
C GLY A 52 -6.91 -3.37 12.75
N ALA A 53 -7.68 -3.84 11.77
CA ALA A 53 -7.31 -4.96 10.92
C ALA A 53 -6.22 -4.57 9.91
N SER A 54 -6.36 -3.41 9.25
CA SER A 54 -5.35 -2.93 8.29
C SER A 54 -4.01 -2.66 8.97
N ILE A 55 -3.99 -2.01 10.13
CA ILE A 55 -2.76 -1.74 10.90
C ILE A 55 -2.06 -3.05 11.26
N ARG A 56 -2.78 -4.02 11.84
CA ARG A 56 -2.19 -5.32 12.20
C ARG A 56 -1.67 -6.07 10.99
N PHE A 57 -2.45 -6.10 9.91
CA PHE A 57 -2.06 -6.76 8.68
C PHE A 57 -0.78 -6.16 8.09
N PHE A 58 -0.71 -4.84 7.91
CA PHE A 58 0.46 -4.20 7.33
C PHE A 58 1.66 -4.18 8.27
N ALA A 59 1.46 -4.18 9.59
CA ALA A 59 2.55 -4.38 10.54
C ALA A 59 3.21 -5.75 10.36
N ILE A 60 2.41 -6.82 10.25
CA ILE A 60 2.91 -8.17 9.98
C ILE A 60 3.61 -8.24 8.62
N VAL A 61 2.99 -7.72 7.56
CA VAL A 61 3.59 -7.68 6.21
C VAL A 61 4.92 -6.94 6.25
N ASN A 62 4.99 -5.77 6.87
CA ASN A 62 6.23 -5.00 6.97
C ASN A 62 7.30 -5.69 7.81
N ALA A 63 6.95 -6.41 8.88
CA ALA A 63 7.90 -7.22 9.63
C ALA A 63 8.46 -8.37 8.77
N VAL A 64 7.59 -9.07 8.03
CA VAL A 64 8.01 -10.14 7.12
C VAL A 64 8.93 -9.60 6.02
N LYS A 65 8.72 -8.36 5.53
CA LYS A 65 9.57 -7.71 4.51
C LYS A 65 11.03 -7.55 4.92
N ILE A 66 11.35 -7.54 6.23
CA ILE A 66 12.74 -7.42 6.71
C ILE A 66 13.61 -8.56 6.20
N ILE A 67 13.07 -9.79 6.16
CA ILE A 67 13.81 -10.99 5.71
C ILE A 67 14.27 -10.84 4.24
N PRO A 68 13.38 -10.65 3.25
CA PRO A 68 13.81 -10.49 1.86
C PRO A 68 14.64 -9.22 1.64
N TYR A 69 14.40 -8.12 2.38
CA TYR A 69 15.28 -6.95 2.30
C TYR A 69 16.70 -7.23 2.79
N PHE A 70 16.84 -8.01 3.85
CA PHE A 70 18.14 -8.47 4.32
C PHE A 70 18.83 -9.35 3.26
N LEU A 71 18.10 -10.33 2.70
CA LEU A 71 18.63 -11.24 1.67
C LEU A 71 19.01 -10.52 0.36
N LEU A 72 18.34 -9.41 0.02
CA LEU A 72 18.67 -8.56 -1.12
C LEU A 72 19.78 -7.54 -0.82
N GLY A 73 20.35 -7.51 0.39
CA GLY A 73 21.37 -6.53 0.79
C GLY A 73 20.83 -5.12 0.99
N ALA A 74 19.51 -4.92 1.00
CA ALA A 74 18.89 -3.61 1.14
C ALA A 74 19.08 -2.98 2.53
N LEU A 75 19.48 -3.77 3.54
CA LEU A 75 19.70 -3.33 4.93
C LEU A 75 21.18 -3.04 5.27
N GLY A 76 22.05 -2.86 4.27
CA GLY A 76 23.44 -2.47 4.48
C GLY A 76 23.59 -1.09 5.13
N ALA A 77 24.75 -0.82 5.75
CA ALA A 77 25.02 0.44 6.45
C ALA A 77 24.85 1.67 5.54
N GLU A 78 25.30 1.60 4.29
CA GLU A 78 25.13 2.67 3.29
C GLU A 78 23.65 3.01 3.05
N ASN A 79 22.83 2.01 2.75
CA ASN A 79 21.38 2.19 2.51
C ASN A 79 20.66 2.70 3.76
N LEU A 80 21.07 2.26 4.95
CA LEU A 80 20.52 2.75 6.21
C LEU A 80 20.90 4.20 6.46
N THR A 81 22.14 4.61 6.16
CA THR A 81 22.57 6.01 6.23
C THR A 81 21.79 6.88 5.25
N ILE A 82 21.65 6.45 3.98
CA ILE A 82 20.83 7.15 2.98
C ILE A 82 19.37 7.26 3.44
N SER A 83 18.81 6.19 3.98
CA SER A 83 17.43 6.19 4.49
C SER A 83 17.27 7.16 5.67
N ALA A 84 18.25 7.20 6.58
CA ALA A 84 18.23 8.11 7.73
C ALA A 84 18.35 9.58 7.32
N THR A 85 19.19 9.91 6.32
CA THR A 85 19.31 11.29 5.81
C THR A 85 18.08 11.73 5.04
N LEU A 86 17.37 10.81 4.38
CA LEU A 86 16.11 11.07 3.69
C LEU A 86 14.90 11.08 4.62
N LEU A 87 15.01 10.58 5.85
CA LEU A 87 13.90 10.51 6.80
C LEU A 87 13.18 11.87 7.01
N PRO A 88 13.88 13.02 7.19
CA PRO A 88 13.21 14.31 7.32
C PRO A 88 12.41 14.68 6.07
N ALA A 89 12.99 14.46 4.88
CA ALA A 89 12.30 14.72 3.62
C ALA A 89 11.08 13.82 3.43
N ALA A 90 11.17 12.55 3.83
CA ALA A 90 10.05 11.60 3.82
C ALA A 90 8.91 12.05 4.75
N LEU A 91 9.23 12.54 5.96
CA LEU A 91 8.23 13.05 6.89
C LEU A 91 7.55 14.31 6.34
N VAL A 92 8.33 15.29 5.88
CA VAL A 92 7.81 16.55 5.34
C VAL A 92 6.93 16.30 4.11
N SER A 93 7.40 15.48 3.16
CA SER A 93 6.63 15.13 1.95
C SER A 93 5.35 14.37 2.28
N THR A 94 5.36 13.46 3.27
CA THR A 94 4.16 12.75 3.71
C THR A 94 3.13 13.70 4.32
N MET A 95 3.58 14.63 5.18
CA MET A 95 2.70 15.63 5.79
C MET A 95 2.12 16.58 4.75
N LEU A 96 2.95 17.05 3.80
CA LEU A 96 2.50 17.88 2.68
C LEU A 96 1.52 17.14 1.79
N GLY A 97 1.78 15.87 1.45
CA GLY A 97 0.88 15.04 0.68
C GLY A 97 -0.48 14.88 1.37
N ALA A 98 -0.49 14.60 2.67
CA ALA A 98 -1.72 14.52 3.47
C ALA A 98 -2.49 15.85 3.48
N ALA A 99 -1.78 16.97 3.64
CA ALA A 99 -2.39 18.30 3.59
C ALA A 99 -2.98 18.61 2.21
N ILE A 100 -2.30 18.26 1.12
CA ILE A 100 -2.78 18.44 -0.26
C ILE A 100 -4.03 17.59 -0.51
N VAL A 101 -3.97 16.28 -0.22
CA VAL A 101 -5.08 15.35 -0.44
C VAL A 101 -6.34 15.77 0.32
N LYS A 102 -6.19 16.35 1.52
CA LYS A 102 -7.33 16.88 2.31
C LYS A 102 -8.13 17.96 1.57
N HIS A 103 -7.52 18.69 0.63
CA HIS A 103 -8.17 19.77 -0.12
C HIS A 103 -8.52 19.37 -1.56
N LEU A 104 -8.11 18.18 -2.03
CA LEU A 104 -8.44 17.72 -3.37
C LEU A 104 -9.86 17.17 -3.42
N LYS A 105 -10.59 17.56 -4.48
CA LYS A 105 -11.87 16.94 -4.80
C LYS A 105 -11.65 15.58 -5.47
N SER A 106 -12.56 14.63 -5.24
CA SER A 106 -12.49 13.27 -5.79
C SER A 106 -12.37 13.24 -7.32
N GLU A 107 -13.02 14.19 -8.00
CA GLU A 107 -13.02 14.32 -9.47
C GLU A 107 -11.63 14.64 -10.04
N VAL A 108 -10.74 15.22 -9.23
CA VAL A 108 -9.35 15.50 -9.62
C VAL A 108 -8.43 14.40 -9.09
N PHE A 109 -8.66 13.95 -7.85
CA PHE A 109 -7.81 12.98 -7.19
C PHE A 109 -7.71 11.66 -7.98
N TYR A 110 -8.84 11.05 -8.33
CA TYR A 110 -8.81 9.73 -8.97
C TYR A 110 -8.15 9.75 -10.37
N PRO A 111 -8.53 10.65 -11.30
CA PRO A 111 -7.86 10.71 -12.60
C PRO A 111 -6.36 11.03 -12.49
N MET A 112 -5.98 11.93 -11.57
CA MET A 112 -4.58 12.27 -11.35
C MET A 112 -3.79 11.08 -10.81
N THR A 113 -4.31 10.35 -9.82
CA THR A 113 -3.64 9.16 -9.29
C THR A 113 -3.50 8.08 -10.35
N TYR A 114 -4.54 7.82 -11.16
CA TYR A 114 -4.45 6.83 -12.23
C TYR A 114 -3.47 7.25 -13.33
N ALA A 115 -3.44 8.52 -13.71
CA ALA A 115 -2.48 9.04 -14.69
C ALA A 115 -1.03 8.90 -14.18
N LEU A 116 -0.76 9.29 -12.93
CA LEU A 116 0.57 9.14 -12.33
C LEU A 116 0.98 7.67 -12.19
N ALA A 117 0.04 6.79 -11.80
CA ALA A 117 0.28 5.35 -11.73
C ALA A 117 0.60 4.76 -13.11
N LEU A 118 -0.11 5.19 -14.15
CA LEU A 118 0.14 4.78 -15.53
C LEU A 118 1.53 5.24 -16.00
N VAL A 119 1.89 6.51 -15.75
CA VAL A 119 3.21 7.06 -16.08
C VAL A 119 4.32 6.28 -15.37
N ALA A 120 4.16 6.02 -14.07
CA ALA A 120 5.13 5.22 -13.32
C ALA A 120 5.25 3.80 -13.85
N GLY A 121 4.12 3.15 -14.15
CA GLY A 121 4.08 1.81 -14.74
C GLY A 121 4.79 1.75 -16.10
N VAL A 122 4.52 2.71 -16.99
CA VAL A 122 5.19 2.82 -18.29
C VAL A 122 6.68 3.05 -18.12
N LYS A 123 7.10 3.92 -17.19
CA LYS A 123 8.52 4.17 -16.92
C LYS A 123 9.24 2.93 -16.40
N LEU A 124 8.61 2.17 -15.51
CA LEU A 124 9.17 0.91 -15.00
C LEU A 124 9.27 -0.17 -16.09
N LEU A 125 8.28 -0.25 -16.99
CA LEU A 125 8.36 -1.14 -18.15
C LEU A 125 9.50 -0.72 -19.08
N TRP A 126 9.68 0.58 -19.30
CA TRP A 126 10.77 1.12 -20.10
C TRP A 126 12.14 0.78 -19.51
N ASP A 127 12.35 1.03 -18.20
CA ASP A 127 13.61 0.71 -17.51
C ASP A 127 13.90 -0.81 -17.49
N GLY A 128 12.84 -1.63 -17.48
CA GLY A 128 12.95 -3.09 -17.47
C GLY A 128 13.19 -3.71 -18.85
N LEU A 129 13.04 -2.94 -19.93
CA LEU A 129 13.39 -3.40 -21.28
C LEU A 129 14.92 -3.35 -21.43
N PRO A 130 15.56 -4.40 -21.96
CA PRO A 130 17.01 -4.49 -22.09
C PRO A 130 17.57 -3.69 -23.28
N ILE A 131 17.00 -2.50 -23.56
CA ILE A 131 17.35 -1.63 -24.70
C ILE A 131 18.47 -0.68 -24.29
#